data_AF-X1BHZ0-F1
#
_entry.id   AF-X1BHZ0-F1
#
_cell.length_a   1.000
_cell.length_b   1.000
_cell.length_c   1.000
_cell.angle_alpha   90.00
_cell.angle_beta   90.00
_cell.angle_gamma   90.00
#
_symmetry.space_group_name_H-M   'P 1'
#
loop_
_entity.id
_entity.type
_entity.pdbx_description
1 polymer ?
#
loop_
_entity_poly.entity_id
_entity_poly.type
_entity_poly.pdbx_seq_one_letter_code
_entity_poly.pdbx_strand_id
1 'polypeptide(L)'
;MRIYCNDPRRKAFSLRVDGYIKEKAAPAVSISPVGISFNLVNDSEGETIGKFILENSGEEGIKITSIKTSADYLVPLISEVELNSGEKENLQVILLKDKVSDKIQEGEIKEYLYLTVA
;
A
#
# COMPACT_ATOMS: atom_id res chain seq x y z
N MET A 1 35.51 -19.10 7.12
CA MET A 1 35.38 -20.57 7.03
C MET A 1 36.74 -21.18 6.70
N ARG A 2 37.14 -22.29 7.34
CA ARG A 2 38.43 -22.95 7.08
C ARG A 2 38.20 -24.22 6.30
N ILE A 3 38.76 -24.29 5.09
CA ILE A 3 38.61 -25.44 4.20
C ILE A 3 39.90 -26.24 4.28
N TYR A 4 39.78 -27.51 4.65
CA TYR A 4 40.89 -28.45 4.70
C TYR A 4 41.01 -29.15 3.37
N CYS A 5 42.22 -29.25 2.83
CA CYS A 5 42.49 -29.97 1.59
C CYS A 5 43.64 -30.95 1.78
N ASN A 6 43.64 -31.98 0.93
CA ASN A 6 44.63 -33.06 0.93
C ASN A 6 45.89 -32.72 0.12
N ASP A 7 46.20 -31.43 -0.07
CA ASP A 7 47.44 -31.02 -0.74
C ASP A 7 48.64 -31.26 0.21
N PRO A 8 49.65 -32.05 -0.18
CA PRO A 8 50.80 -32.36 0.66
C PRO A 8 51.67 -31.14 1.01
N ARG A 9 51.52 -30.01 0.31
CA ARG A 9 52.25 -28.76 0.58
C ARG A 9 51.41 -27.70 1.30
N ARG A 10 50.08 -27.83 1.30
CA ARG A 10 49.16 -26.88 1.96
C ARG A 10 48.00 -27.65 2.62
N LYS A 11 47.99 -27.67 3.96
CA LYS A 11 46.99 -28.44 4.75
C LYS A 11 45.58 -27.83 4.78
N ALA A 12 45.46 -26.51 4.58
CA ALA A 12 44.19 -25.79 4.59
C ALA A 12 44.34 -24.38 4.03
N PHE A 13 43.23 -23.78 3.61
CA PHE A 13 43.13 -22.35 3.33
C PHE A 13 41.88 -21.75 3.97
N SER A 14 41.93 -20.44 4.22
CA SER A 14 40.83 -19.69 4.84
C SER A 14 40.04 -18.96 3.77
N LEU A 15 38.75 -19.25 3.68
CA LEU A 15 37.81 -18.47 2.87
C LEU A 15 37.12 -17.46 3.78
N ARG A 16 37.33 -16.17 3.48
CA ARG A 16 36.57 -15.09 4.08
C ARG A 16 35.30 -14.90 3.25
N VAL A 17 34.16 -15.07 3.89
CA VAL A 17 32.86 -14.75 3.29
C VAL A 17 32.45 -13.44 3.92
N ASP A 18 32.55 -12.37 3.13
CA ASP A 18 32.03 -11.06 3.50
C ASP A 18 30.67 -10.91 2.79
N GLY A 19 29.63 -10.63 3.57
CA GLY A 19 28.28 -10.45 3.07
C GLY A 19 27.57 -9.40 3.90
N TYR A 20 26.68 -8.63 3.25
CA TYR A 20 25.86 -7.64 3.94
C TYR A 20 24.66 -8.35 4.56
N ILE A 21 24.47 -8.21 5.87
CA ILE A 21 23.18 -8.50 6.52
C ILE A 21 22.38 -7.20 6.41
N LYS A 22 21.32 -7.21 5.57
CA LYS A 22 20.38 -6.09 5.56
C LYS A 22 19.51 -6.18 6.82
N GLU A 23 19.33 -5.06 7.49
CA GLU A 23 18.33 -4.92 8.55
C GLU A 23 16.96 -5.24 7.96
N LYS A 24 16.16 -6.04 8.66
CA LYS A 24 14.81 -6.44 8.19
C LYS A 24 14.00 -5.20 7.90
N ALA A 25 13.51 -5.07 6.67
CA ALA A 25 12.72 -3.90 6.27
C ALA A 25 11.40 -3.89 7.06
N ALA A 26 11.15 -2.80 7.78
CA ALA A 26 9.86 -2.56 8.42
C ALA A 26 8.73 -2.65 7.38
N PRO A 27 7.52 -3.09 7.76
CA PRO A 27 6.38 -3.11 6.85
C PRO A 27 6.15 -1.70 6.29
N ALA A 28 6.06 -1.58 4.97
CA ALA A 28 6.00 -0.31 4.27
C ALA A 28 4.90 -0.36 3.22
N VAL A 29 3.75 0.26 3.53
CA VAL A 29 2.64 0.40 2.59
C VAL A 29 2.79 1.68 1.80
N SER A 30 2.72 1.57 0.48
CA SER A 30 2.56 2.69 -0.43
C SER A 30 1.14 2.72 -0.98
N ILE A 31 0.65 3.93 -1.27
CA ILE A 31 -0.63 4.16 -1.93
C ILE A 31 -0.40 5.01 -3.17
N SER A 32 -0.97 4.61 -4.30
CA SER A 32 -0.87 5.34 -5.57
C SER A 32 -2.19 5.31 -6.35
N PRO A 33 -2.68 6.44 -6.88
CA PRO A 33 -2.11 7.79 -6.78
C PRO A 33 -2.29 8.40 -5.37
N VAL A 34 -1.52 9.45 -5.05
CA VAL A 34 -1.59 10.15 -3.75
C VAL A 34 -2.91 10.91 -3.55
N GLY A 35 -3.63 11.17 -4.64
CA GLY A 35 -4.95 11.78 -4.62
C GLY A 35 -5.68 11.57 -5.93
N ILE A 36 -7.00 11.72 -5.89
CA ILE A 36 -7.87 11.69 -7.06
C ILE A 36 -8.85 12.86 -6.98
N SER A 37 -9.12 13.49 -8.13
CA SER A 37 -10.15 14.51 -8.25
C SER A 37 -11.40 13.89 -8.83
N PHE A 38 -12.50 14.00 -8.09
CA PHE A 38 -13.81 13.55 -8.55
C PHE A 38 -14.51 14.70 -9.27
N ASN A 39 -14.86 14.51 -10.55
CA ASN A 39 -15.63 15.49 -11.28
C ASN A 39 -17.13 15.31 -10.97
N LEU A 40 -17.70 16.27 -10.24
CA LEU A 40 -19.11 16.31 -9.85
C LEU A 40 -20.03 16.89 -10.93
N VAL A 41 -19.47 17.48 -12.00
CA VAL A 41 -20.21 18.28 -13.01
C VAL A 41 -20.83 17.42 -14.11
N ASN A 42 -20.37 16.18 -14.31
CA ASN A 42 -20.96 15.30 -15.31
C ASN A 42 -22.16 14.52 -14.73
N ASP A 43 -23.34 14.80 -15.26
CA ASP A 43 -24.62 14.09 -15.04
C ASP A 43 -24.64 12.66 -15.62
N SER A 44 -23.47 12.04 -15.84
CA SER A 44 -23.44 10.61 -16.15
C SER A 44 -23.90 9.86 -14.90
N GLU A 45 -25.02 9.15 -15.00
CA GLU A 45 -25.71 8.39 -13.94
C GLU A 45 -24.87 7.27 -13.29
N GLY A 46 -23.61 7.12 -13.67
CA GLY A 46 -22.69 6.14 -13.09
C GLY A 46 -22.10 6.60 -11.75
N GLU A 47 -21.98 5.64 -10.83
CA GLU A 47 -21.14 5.75 -9.63
C GLU A 47 -19.74 6.23 -10.03
N THR A 48 -19.26 7.31 -9.39
CA THR A 48 -17.90 7.77 -9.66
C THR A 48 -16.94 6.99 -8.78
N ILE A 49 -16.10 6.15 -9.41
CA ILE A 49 -15.20 5.23 -8.71
C ILE A 49 -13.77 5.76 -8.76
N GLY A 50 -13.19 6.00 -7.60
CA GLY A 50 -11.77 6.29 -7.43
C GLY A 50 -10.99 5.00 -7.22
N LYS A 51 -9.87 4.85 -7.93
CA LYS A 51 -9.03 3.65 -7.87
C LYS A 51 -7.67 4.01 -7.29
N PHE A 52 -7.28 3.27 -6.27
CA PHE A 52 -5.99 3.34 -5.61
C PHE A 52 -5.36 1.95 -5.63
N ILE A 53 -4.04 1.91 -5.74
CA ILE A 53 -3.24 0.72 -5.62
C ILE A 53 -2.53 0.81 -4.28
N LEU A 54 -2.78 -0.18 -3.42
CA LEU A 54 -2.02 -0.41 -2.21
C LEU A 54 -0.94 -1.43 -2.51
N GLU A 55 0.31 -1.12 -2.18
CA GLU A 55 1.45 -2.02 -2.37
C GLU A 55 2.23 -2.15 -1.08
N ASN A 56 2.53 -3.38 -0.68
CA ASN A 56 3.47 -3.64 0.40
C ASN A 56 4.88 -3.72 -0.16
N SER A 57 5.62 -2.62 -0.03
CA SER A 57 7.03 -2.52 -0.42
C SER A 57 8.01 -3.04 0.64
N GLY A 58 7.52 -3.47 1.81
CA GLY A 58 8.31 -4.10 2.86
C GLY A 58 8.55 -5.58 2.59
N GLU A 59 9.49 -6.17 3.33
CA GLU A 59 9.83 -7.60 3.23
C GLU A 59 8.96 -8.50 4.14
N GLU A 60 8.17 -7.91 5.05
CA GLU A 60 7.22 -8.61 5.92
C GLU A 60 5.78 -8.32 5.49
N GLY A 61 4.88 -9.31 5.66
CA GLY A 61 3.46 -9.15 5.37
C GLY A 61 2.79 -8.15 6.31
N ILE A 62 1.81 -7.41 5.81
CA ILE A 62 1.11 -6.35 6.55
C ILE A 62 -0.40 -6.54 6.49
N LYS A 63 -1.07 -6.30 7.61
CA LYS A 63 -2.53 -6.36 7.68
C LYS A 63 -3.12 -4.97 7.88
N ILE A 64 -3.88 -4.53 6.88
CA ILE A 64 -4.74 -3.35 6.99
C ILE A 64 -6.05 -3.81 7.61
N THR A 65 -6.32 -3.37 8.84
CA THR A 65 -7.48 -3.79 9.63
C THR A 65 -8.67 -2.84 9.51
N SER A 66 -8.45 -1.64 8.99
CA SER A 66 -9.54 -0.69 8.75
C SER A 66 -9.20 0.27 7.64
N ILE A 67 -10.16 0.47 6.73
CA ILE A 67 -10.15 1.47 5.68
C ILE A 67 -11.39 2.34 5.87
N LYS A 68 -11.19 3.62 6.17
CA LYS A 68 -12.27 4.59 6.44
C LYS A 68 -12.08 5.87 5.64
N THR A 69 -13.16 6.59 5.42
CA THR A 69 -13.20 7.87 4.72
C THR A 69 -13.63 8.97 5.70
N SER A 70 -13.18 10.21 5.47
CA SER A 70 -13.62 11.38 6.26
C SER A 70 -15.08 11.76 6.02
N ALA A 71 -15.64 11.33 4.89
CA ALA A 71 -16.98 11.68 4.45
C ALA A 71 -17.89 10.47 4.24
N ASP A 72 -19.16 10.62 4.61
CA ASP A 72 -20.22 9.62 4.51
C ASP A 72 -20.72 9.33 3.09
N TYR A 73 -20.30 10.17 2.15
CA TYR A 73 -20.54 10.03 0.72
C TYR A 73 -19.38 9.35 -0.02
N LEU A 74 -18.27 9.03 0.66
CA LEU A 74 -17.17 8.23 0.12
C LEU A 74 -17.21 6.84 0.76
N VAL A 75 -17.36 5.79 -0.04
CA VAL A 75 -17.49 4.42 0.44
C VAL A 75 -16.37 3.55 -0.13
N PRO A 76 -15.41 3.08 0.69
CA PRO A 76 -14.42 2.12 0.23
C PRO A 76 -15.08 0.75 0.03
N LEU A 77 -14.76 0.05 -1.07
CA LEU A 77 -15.31 -1.27 -1.37
C LEU A 77 -14.72 -2.39 -0.50
N ILE A 78 -13.52 -2.18 0.01
CA ILE A 78 -12.85 -3.09 0.94
C ILE A 78 -12.61 -2.35 2.26
N SER A 79 -12.79 -3.06 3.37
CA SER A 79 -12.59 -2.50 4.73
C SER A 79 -11.32 -3.02 5.41
N GLU A 80 -10.80 -4.15 4.95
CA GLU A 80 -9.60 -4.81 5.44
C GLU A 80 -8.91 -5.53 4.28
N VAL A 81 -7.59 -5.70 4.37
CA VAL A 81 -6.78 -6.45 3.40
C VAL A 81 -5.48 -6.90 4.06
N GLU A 82 -5.00 -8.07 3.68
CA GLU A 82 -3.67 -8.57 4.04
C GLU A 82 -2.79 -8.52 2.78
N LEU A 83 -1.60 -7.93 2.89
CA LEU A 83 -0.67 -7.75 1.78
C LEU A 83 0.67 -8.41 2.12
N ASN A 84 1.03 -9.45 1.38
CA ASN A 84 2.36 -10.05 1.47
C ASN A 84 3.42 -9.11 0.87
N SER A 85 4.69 -9.39 1.13
CA SER A 85 5.81 -8.63 0.55
C SER A 85 5.73 -8.59 -0.98
N GLY A 86 5.67 -7.38 -1.55
CA GLY A 86 5.55 -7.13 -2.99
C GLY A 86 4.14 -7.30 -3.55
N GLU A 87 3.15 -7.60 -2.72
CA GLU A 87 1.76 -7.75 -3.14
C GLU A 87 1.08 -6.39 -3.38
N LYS A 88 0.18 -6.38 -4.36
CA LYS A 88 -0.58 -5.21 -4.79
C LYS A 88 -2.07 -5.50 -4.73
N GLU A 89 -2.84 -4.61 -4.12
CA GLU A 89 -4.29 -4.71 -4.07
C GLU A 89 -4.94 -3.44 -4.61
N ASN A 90 -6.09 -3.60 -5.28
CA ASN A 90 -6.86 -2.48 -5.80
C ASN A 90 -7.89 -2.02 -4.76
N LEU A 91 -7.64 -0.87 -4.15
CA LEU A 91 -8.63 -0.19 -3.33
C LEU A 91 -9.52 0.69 -4.23
N GLN A 92 -10.82 0.40 -4.23
CA GLN A 92 -11.81 1.21 -4.91
C GLN A 92 -12.64 1.99 -3.89
N VAL A 93 -12.86 3.28 -4.16
CA VAL A 93 -13.69 4.17 -3.35
C VAL A 93 -14.80 4.73 -4.22
N ILE A 94 -16.04 4.47 -3.84
CA ILE A 94 -17.23 4.96 -4.53
C ILE A 94 -17.63 6.32 -3.97
N LEU A 95 -17.95 7.24 -4.86
CA LEU A 95 -18.57 8.52 -4.53
C LEU A 95 -20.08 8.45 -4.73
N LEU A 96 -20.82 8.61 -3.64
CA LEU A 96 -22.28 8.69 -3.58
C LEU A 96 -22.71 10.13 -3.88
N LYS A 97 -22.97 10.43 -5.17
CA LYS A 97 -23.32 11.79 -5.64
C LYS A 97 -24.58 12.34 -4.97
N ASP A 98 -25.56 11.49 -4.69
CA ASP A 98 -26.82 11.80 -4.00
C ASP A 98 -26.61 12.48 -2.64
N LYS A 99 -25.54 12.12 -1.93
CA LYS A 99 -25.18 12.70 -0.63
C LYS A 99 -24.26 13.91 -0.71
N VAL A 100 -23.69 14.19 -1.88
CA VAL A 100 -22.78 15.32 -2.12
C VAL A 100 -23.52 16.56 -2.58
N SER A 101 -24.61 16.39 -3.34
CA SER A 101 -25.38 17.51 -3.92
C SER A 101 -25.82 18.56 -2.90
N ASP A 102 -26.07 18.18 -1.64
CA ASP A 102 -26.47 19.10 -0.57
C ASP A 102 -25.29 19.85 0.09
N LYS A 103 -24.03 19.45 -0.19
CA LYS A 103 -22.82 19.95 0.48
C LYS A 103 -21.92 20.82 -0.41
N ILE A 104 -22.30 21.07 -1.67
CA ILE A 104 -21.51 21.88 -2.60
C ILE A 104 -21.68 23.37 -2.25
N GLN A 105 -20.87 23.84 -1.29
CA GLN A 105 -20.55 25.26 -1.16
C GLN A 105 -19.37 25.56 -2.09
N GLU A 106 -19.40 26.67 -2.83
CA GLU A 106 -18.39 27.07 -3.82
C GLU A 106 -16.94 26.88 -3.29
N GLY A 107 -16.23 25.86 -3.79
CA GLY A 107 -14.85 25.58 -3.40
C GLY A 107 -14.37 24.16 -3.69
N GLU A 108 -13.06 23.94 -3.55
CA GLU A 108 -12.45 22.60 -3.58
C GLU A 108 -12.62 21.95 -2.20
N ILE A 109 -13.31 20.81 -2.13
CA ILE A 109 -13.46 20.02 -0.90
C ILE A 109 -12.32 19.00 -0.85
N LYS A 110 -11.54 19.04 0.23
CA LYS A 110 -10.46 18.07 0.49
C LYS A 110 -10.94 17.02 1.49
N GLU A 111 -10.97 15.77 1.03
CA GLU A 111 -11.35 14.61 1.84
C GLU A 111 -10.17 13.65 2.00
N TYR A 112 -10.25 12.79 3.02
CA TYR A 112 -9.16 11.93 3.47
C TYR A 112 -9.60 10.47 3.55
N LEU A 113 -8.66 9.60 3.20
CA LEU A 113 -8.74 8.17 3.42
C LEU A 113 -7.82 7.79 4.59
N TYR A 114 -8.38 7.12 5.59
CA TYR A 114 -7.67 6.64 6.77
C TYR A 114 -7.46 5.14 6.69
N LEU A 115 -6.21 4.71 6.81
CA LEU A 115 -5.80 3.31 6.83
C LEU A 115 -5.26 2.97 8.22
N THR A 116 -5.78 1.92 8.84
CA THR A 116 -5.26 1.39 10.11
C THR A 116 -4.50 0.11 9.85
N VAL A 117 -3.25 0.07 10.29
CA VAL A 117 -2.31 -1.03 10.08
C VAL A 117 -2.06 -1.71 11.42
N ALA A 118 -2.02 -3.05 11.43
CA ALA A 118 -1.71 -3.89 12.58
C ALA A 118 -0.45 -4.73 12.36
#